data_AF-A0A8J9X9Z9-F1
#
_entry.id   AF-A0A8J9X9Z9-F1
#
_cell.length_a   1.000
_cell.length_b   1.000
_cell.length_c   1.000
_cell.angle_alpha   90.00
_cell.angle_beta   90.00
_cell.angle_gamma   90.00
#
_symmetry.space_group_name_H-M   'P 1'
#
loop_
_entity.id
_entity.type
_entity.pdbx_description
1 polymer ?
#
loop_
_entity_poly.entity_id
_entity_poly.type
_entity_poly.pdbx_seq_one_letter_code
_entity_poly.pdbx_strand_id
1 'polypeptide(L)'
;SPKKKGLPDNSYVVMKLELGNLQSVRDFVSNLKAFKAARPLTHLICNAAVYKPKDPEPAWTDDGFEMSMGVNHLGHFLLVHLLMDDMSRAKGARVCIVGSITGNTNTVGGGLVYPQADLGKLQGFEKGAKKPVAMADGKPFFGAKAYKDSK
;
A
#
# COMPACT_ATOMS: atom_id res chain seq x y z
N SER A 1 -8.91 -11.28 -19.08
CA SER A 1 -7.50 -11.66 -18.89
C SER A 1 -6.61 -10.73 -19.71
N PRO A 2 -5.30 -10.66 -19.43
CA PRO A 2 -4.31 -9.79 -20.11
C PRO A 2 -4.33 -9.88 -21.65
N LYS A 3 -4.83 -10.98 -22.21
CA LYS A 3 -5.06 -11.18 -23.66
C LYS A 3 -5.94 -10.10 -24.32
N LYS A 4 -6.75 -9.34 -23.56
CA LYS A 4 -7.61 -8.28 -24.11
C LYS A 4 -6.92 -6.93 -24.40
N LYS A 5 -5.63 -6.75 -24.08
CA LYS A 5 -4.91 -5.46 -24.23
C LYS A 5 -3.77 -5.45 -25.27
N GLY A 6 -3.64 -6.50 -26.10
CA GLY A 6 -2.64 -6.52 -27.19
C GLY A 6 -1.18 -6.56 -26.73
N LEU A 7 -0.92 -6.89 -25.45
CA LEU A 7 0.44 -7.12 -24.97
C LEU A 7 0.96 -8.46 -25.53
N PRO A 8 2.16 -8.51 -26.13
CA PRO A 8 2.77 -9.76 -26.54
C PRO A 8 2.87 -10.74 -25.37
N ASP A 9 2.60 -12.02 -25.58
CA ASP A 9 2.54 -13.03 -24.50
C ASP A 9 3.85 -13.13 -23.70
N ASN A 10 5.00 -12.80 -24.31
CA ASN A 10 6.32 -12.83 -23.66
C ASN A 10 6.76 -11.47 -23.08
N SER A 11 5.86 -10.47 -23.05
CA SER A 11 6.17 -9.12 -22.53
C SER A 11 5.75 -8.91 -21.06
N TYR A 12 5.10 -9.90 -20.44
CA TYR A 12 4.64 -9.81 -19.05
C TYR A 12 4.76 -11.16 -18.34
N VAL A 13 4.87 -11.10 -17.01
CA VAL A 13 4.75 -12.26 -16.13
C VAL A 13 3.84 -11.87 -14.97
N VAL A 14 2.97 -12.80 -14.58
CA VAL A 14 2.07 -12.62 -13.43
C VAL A 14 2.69 -13.33 -12.24
N MET A 15 2.79 -12.62 -11.12
CA MET A 15 3.27 -13.17 -9.84
C MET A 15 2.27 -12.80 -8.74
N LYS A 16 2.07 -13.71 -7.79
CA LYS A 16 1.18 -13.49 -6.65
C LYS A 16 1.78 -12.44 -5.71
N LEU A 17 0.97 -11.46 -5.30
CA LEU A 17 1.32 -10.45 -4.31
C LEU A 17 0.04 -10.03 -3.56
N GLU A 18 -0.09 -10.44 -2.31
CA GLU A 18 -1.15 -9.98 -1.42
C GLU A 18 -0.59 -8.97 -0.41
N LEU A 19 -0.91 -7.69 -0.58
CA LEU A 19 -0.36 -6.60 0.26
C LEU A 19 -0.88 -6.63 1.71
N GLY A 20 -2.04 -7.25 1.94
CA GLY A 20 -2.60 -7.47 3.28
C GLY A 20 -1.96 -8.65 4.03
N ASN A 21 -0.86 -9.21 3.51
CA ASN A 21 -0.09 -10.26 4.16
C ASN A 21 1.40 -9.99 3.95
N LEU A 22 2.09 -9.57 5.01
CA LEU A 22 3.50 -9.18 4.92
C LEU A 22 4.42 -10.35 4.55
N GLN A 23 4.03 -11.60 4.84
CA GLN A 23 4.75 -12.78 4.35
C GLN A 23 4.59 -12.91 2.83
N SER A 24 3.39 -12.71 2.27
CA SER A 24 3.18 -12.70 0.82
C SER A 24 4.01 -11.63 0.11
N VAL A 25 4.24 -10.47 0.74
CA VAL A 25 5.13 -9.42 0.20
C VAL A 25 6.58 -9.91 0.15
N ARG A 26 7.07 -10.56 1.21
CA ARG A 26 8.43 -11.14 1.26
C ARG A 26 8.61 -12.24 0.22
N ASP A 27 7.62 -13.13 0.11
CA ASP A 27 7.62 -14.22 -0.85
C ASP A 27 7.63 -13.68 -2.29
N PHE A 28 6.82 -12.67 -2.58
CA PHE A 28 6.83 -11.99 -3.89
C PHE A 28 8.22 -11.44 -4.22
N VAL A 29 8.87 -10.74 -3.29
CA VAL A 29 10.20 -10.16 -3.53
C VAL A 29 11.24 -11.26 -3.78
N SER A 30 11.18 -12.36 -3.02
CA SER A 30 12.06 -13.52 -3.22
C SER A 30 11.88 -14.12 -4.62
N ASN A 31 10.62 -14.39 -5.00
CA ASN A 31 10.27 -14.95 -6.30
C ASN A 31 10.66 -14.02 -7.46
N LEU A 32 10.45 -12.71 -7.31
CA LEU A 32 10.85 -11.71 -8.31
C LEU A 32 12.38 -11.68 -8.49
N LYS A 33 13.14 -11.72 -7.39
CA LYS A 33 14.61 -11.76 -7.43
C LYS A 33 15.11 -13.02 -8.12
N ALA A 34 14.52 -14.18 -7.84
CA ALA A 34 14.84 -15.43 -8.53
C ALA A 34 14.52 -15.36 -10.03
N PHE A 35 13.33 -14.86 -10.40
CA PHE A 35 12.88 -14.78 -11.78
C PHE A 35 13.76 -13.85 -12.65
N LYS A 36 14.12 -12.67 -12.13
CA LYS A 36 14.86 -11.66 -12.91
C LYS A 36 16.39 -11.88 -12.91
N ALA A 37 16.89 -12.78 -12.05
CA ALA A 37 18.31 -12.97 -11.78
C ALA A 37 19.03 -11.64 -11.48
N ALA A 38 20.16 -11.37 -12.15
CA ALA A 38 20.97 -10.18 -11.95
C ALA A 38 20.38 -8.89 -12.56
N ARG A 39 19.31 -8.98 -13.38
CA ARG A 39 18.72 -7.80 -14.02
C ARG A 39 18.12 -6.87 -12.95
N PRO A 40 18.53 -5.58 -12.87
CA PRO A 40 18.01 -4.67 -11.85
C PRO A 40 16.58 -4.23 -12.17
N LEU A 41 15.77 -4.01 -11.13
CA LEU A 41 14.44 -3.44 -11.26
C LEU A 41 14.53 -1.92 -11.50
N THR A 42 13.96 -1.44 -12.61
CA THR A 42 14.05 -0.02 -12.97
C THR A 42 12.82 0.78 -12.51
N HIS A 43 11.64 0.16 -12.47
CA HIS A 43 10.39 0.86 -12.18
C HIS A 43 9.52 0.02 -11.24
N LEU A 44 9.00 0.65 -10.19
CA LEU A 44 8.02 0.09 -9.28
C LEU A 44 6.82 1.03 -9.22
N ILE A 45 5.61 0.49 -9.41
CA ILE A 45 4.36 1.25 -9.33
C ILE A 45 3.52 0.69 -8.19
N CYS A 46 3.45 1.43 -7.09
CA CYS A 46 2.60 1.15 -5.93
C CYS A 46 1.18 1.69 -6.20
N ASN A 47 0.39 0.93 -6.94
CA ASN A 47 -0.96 1.32 -7.37
C ASN A 47 -2.08 0.64 -6.58
N ALA A 48 -1.87 -0.58 -6.10
CA ALA A 48 -2.95 -1.39 -5.54
C ALA A 48 -3.52 -0.76 -4.26
N ALA A 49 -4.84 -0.78 -4.11
CA ALA A 49 -5.49 -0.20 -2.94
C ALA A 49 -6.84 -0.84 -2.68
N VAL A 50 -7.27 -0.78 -1.42
CA VAL A 50 -8.63 -1.04 -0.98
C VAL A 50 -9.32 0.26 -0.63
N TYR A 51 -10.61 0.34 -0.93
CA TYR A 51 -11.46 1.49 -0.65
C TYR A 51 -12.79 1.02 -0.07
N LYS A 52 -12.94 1.15 1.25
CA LYS A 52 -14.13 0.70 1.99
C LYS A 52 -14.63 1.78 2.97
N PRO A 53 -14.99 2.98 2.49
CA PRO A 53 -15.30 4.13 3.36
C PRO A 53 -16.60 3.98 4.16
N LYS A 54 -17.50 3.07 3.73
CA LYS A 54 -18.84 2.87 4.30
C LYS A 54 -18.89 1.69 5.27
N ASP A 55 -17.79 0.98 5.47
CA ASP A 55 -17.75 -0.15 6.40
C ASP A 55 -17.95 0.38 7.83
N PRO A 56 -18.88 -0.20 8.61
CA PRO A 56 -19.17 0.26 9.96
C PRO A 56 -18.09 -0.16 10.97
N GLU A 57 -17.38 -1.25 10.68
CA GLU A 57 -16.39 -1.87 11.56
C GLU A 57 -15.06 -2.10 10.81
N PRO A 58 -13.92 -2.09 11.50
CA PRO A 58 -12.62 -2.32 10.87
C PRO A 58 -12.49 -3.77 10.39
N ALA A 59 -12.01 -3.92 9.16
CA ALA A 59 -11.44 -5.18 8.68
C ALA A 59 -9.95 -5.25 9.02
N TRP A 60 -9.40 -6.45 9.08
CA TRP A 60 -8.03 -6.69 9.53
C TRP A 60 -7.24 -7.47 8.49
N THR A 61 -5.97 -7.10 8.32
CA THR A 61 -4.99 -7.89 7.57
C THR A 61 -4.58 -9.14 8.33
N ASP A 62 -3.89 -10.07 7.66
CA ASP A 62 -3.37 -11.29 8.29
C ASP A 62 -2.38 -10.96 9.44
N ASP A 63 -1.69 -9.83 9.34
CA ASP A 63 -0.75 -9.33 10.36
C ASP A 63 -1.43 -8.53 11.49
N GLY A 64 -2.74 -8.32 11.41
CA GLY A 64 -3.55 -7.67 12.43
C GLY A 64 -3.65 -6.14 12.34
N PHE A 65 -3.23 -5.53 11.23
CA PHE A 65 -3.41 -4.09 10.97
C PHE A 65 -4.80 -3.82 10.40
N GLU A 66 -5.31 -2.59 10.55
CA GLU A 66 -6.54 -2.19 9.82
C GLU A 66 -6.32 -2.32 8.32
N MET A 67 -7.33 -2.81 7.60
CA MET A 67 -7.24 -3.24 6.21
C MET A 67 -6.74 -2.16 5.24
N SER A 68 -7.25 -0.92 5.34
CA SER A 68 -6.84 0.19 4.47
C SER A 68 -5.38 0.58 4.73
N MET A 69 -5.01 0.78 5.99
CA MET A 69 -3.64 1.10 6.40
C MET A 69 -2.66 -0.01 6.04
N GLY A 70 -3.04 -1.26 6.30
CA GLY A 70 -2.26 -2.45 5.99
C GLY A 70 -1.98 -2.61 4.50
N VAL A 71 -3.00 -2.51 3.66
CA VAL A 71 -2.86 -2.70 2.20
C VAL A 71 -2.29 -1.48 1.50
N ASN A 72 -2.88 -0.30 1.71
CA ASN A 72 -2.56 0.89 0.91
C ASN A 72 -1.19 1.47 1.28
N HIS A 73 -0.77 1.32 2.54
CA HIS A 73 0.45 1.92 3.08
C HIS A 73 1.49 0.87 3.51
N LEU A 74 1.22 0.06 4.54
CA LEU A 74 2.26 -0.80 5.16
C LEU A 74 2.79 -1.89 4.21
N GLY A 75 1.91 -2.53 3.44
CA GLY A 75 2.31 -3.52 2.43
C GLY A 75 3.20 -2.91 1.35
N HIS A 76 2.84 -1.72 0.85
CA HIS A 76 3.66 -0.99 -0.11
C HIS A 76 4.98 -0.51 0.48
N PHE A 77 4.97 -0.01 1.72
CA PHE A 77 6.18 0.42 2.43
C PHE A 77 7.18 -0.73 2.53
N LEU A 78 6.72 -1.91 2.97
CA LEU A 78 7.57 -3.11 3.03
C LEU A 78 8.08 -3.51 1.65
N LEU A 79 7.22 -3.52 0.64
CA LEU A 79 7.60 -3.86 -0.74
C LEU A 79 8.71 -2.97 -1.28
N VAL A 80 8.56 -1.64 -1.14
CA VAL A 80 9.55 -0.65 -1.56
C VAL A 80 10.85 -0.85 -0.79
N HIS A 81 10.78 -1.01 0.52
CA HIS A 81 11.97 -1.20 1.36
C HIS A 81 12.78 -2.44 0.94
N LEU A 82 12.12 -3.58 0.71
CA LEU A 82 12.79 -4.83 0.31
C LEU A 82 13.38 -4.82 -1.12
N LEU A 83 12.90 -3.92 -1.97
CA LEU A 83 13.35 -3.74 -3.35
C LEU A 83 14.31 -2.57 -3.54
N MET A 84 14.50 -1.73 -2.51
CA MET A 84 15.28 -0.50 -2.60
C MET A 84 16.73 -0.76 -3.06
N ASP A 85 17.40 -1.76 -2.48
CA ASP A 85 18.76 -2.16 -2.86
C ASP A 85 18.83 -2.77 -4.27
N ASP A 86 17.74 -3.34 -4.76
CA ASP A 86 17.67 -3.85 -6.13
C ASP A 86 17.56 -2.73 -7.15
N MET A 87 16.72 -1.76 -6.82
CA MET A 87 16.46 -0.59 -7.64
C MET A 87 17.64 0.37 -7.67
N SER A 88 18.40 0.52 -6.59
CA SER A 88 19.58 1.39 -6.56
C SER A 88 20.68 0.98 -7.55
N ARG A 89 20.67 -0.28 -8.04
CA ARG A 89 21.60 -0.75 -9.07
C ARG A 89 21.19 -0.38 -10.49
N ALA A 90 19.93 0.04 -10.70
CA ALA A 90 19.45 0.48 -12.00
C ALA A 90 19.74 1.97 -12.23
N LYS A 91 20.26 2.31 -13.41
CA LYS A 91 20.37 3.71 -13.85
C LYS A 91 18.96 4.29 -14.05
N GLY A 92 18.63 5.34 -13.29
CA GLY A 92 17.36 6.05 -13.43
C GLY A 92 16.15 5.32 -12.84
N ALA A 93 16.36 4.52 -11.78
CA ALA A 93 15.27 3.81 -11.13
C ALA A 93 14.20 4.77 -10.56
N ARG A 94 12.92 4.36 -10.64
CA ARG A 94 11.78 5.17 -10.20
C ARG A 94 10.78 4.35 -9.39
N VAL A 95 10.35 4.89 -8.26
CA VAL A 95 9.18 4.41 -7.51
C VAL A 95 8.06 5.43 -7.71
N CYS A 96 6.90 4.96 -8.17
CA CYS A 96 5.68 5.75 -8.30
C CYS A 96 4.65 5.25 -7.30
N ILE A 97 4.22 6.12 -6.38
CA ILE A 97 3.15 5.82 -5.43
C ILE A 97 1.88 6.54 -5.90
N VAL A 98 0.82 5.78 -6.13
CA VAL A 98 -0.46 6.34 -6.59
C VAL A 98 -1.24 6.86 -5.38
N GLY A 99 -1.13 8.17 -5.17
CA GLY A 99 -1.87 8.89 -4.13
C GLY A 99 -3.33 9.16 -4.48
N SER A 100 -4.00 9.94 -3.63
CA SER A 100 -5.36 10.42 -3.86
C SER A 100 -5.51 11.86 -3.40
N ILE A 101 -6.32 12.65 -4.13
CA ILE A 101 -6.66 14.03 -3.74
C ILE A 101 -7.22 14.10 -2.31
N THR A 102 -7.94 13.06 -1.87
CA THR A 102 -8.58 13.01 -0.55
C THR A 102 -7.59 12.83 0.60
N GLY A 103 -6.36 12.38 0.31
CA GLY A 103 -5.27 12.30 1.29
C GLY A 103 -4.53 13.64 1.47
N ASN A 104 -4.80 14.62 0.59
CA ASN A 104 -4.10 15.90 0.59
C ASN A 104 -5.01 17.06 1.03
N THR A 105 -4.76 17.58 2.23
CA THR A 105 -5.56 18.62 2.87
C THR A 105 -5.49 19.99 2.18
N ASN A 106 -4.53 20.22 1.27
CA ASN A 106 -4.42 21.48 0.53
C ASN A 106 -5.28 21.54 -0.75
N THR A 107 -6.16 20.55 -0.96
CA THR A 107 -7.06 20.47 -2.11
C THR A 107 -8.51 20.62 -1.67
N VAL A 108 -9.41 20.99 -2.59
CA VAL A 108 -10.86 21.01 -2.29
C VAL A 108 -11.33 19.62 -1.82
N GLY A 109 -10.89 18.56 -2.51
CA GLY A 109 -11.32 17.18 -2.22
C GLY A 109 -10.75 16.59 -0.92
N GLY A 110 -9.61 17.05 -0.43
CA GLY A 110 -9.02 16.58 0.84
C GLY A 110 -9.22 17.54 2.01
N GLY A 111 -9.26 18.84 1.76
CA GLY A 111 -9.38 19.89 2.78
C GLY A 111 -10.82 20.29 3.10
N LEU A 112 -11.78 20.16 2.16
CA LEU A 112 -13.16 20.59 2.42
C LEU A 112 -14.15 19.41 2.59
N VAL A 113 -13.71 18.18 2.30
CA VAL A 113 -14.54 16.98 2.45
C VAL A 113 -14.16 16.24 3.72
N TYR A 114 -15.03 16.27 4.73
CA TYR A 114 -14.82 15.54 5.99
C TYR A 114 -15.10 14.03 5.84
N PRO A 115 -14.42 13.16 6.59
CA PRO A 115 -13.28 13.48 7.48
C PRO A 115 -12.04 13.89 6.66
N GLN A 116 -11.19 14.75 7.22
CA GLN A 116 -9.88 15.03 6.63
C GLN A 116 -8.87 13.92 6.97
N ALA A 117 -7.86 13.74 6.12
CA ALA A 117 -6.70 12.92 6.46
C ALA A 117 -5.93 13.60 7.60
N ASP A 118 -5.69 12.86 8.68
CA ASP A 118 -4.95 13.35 9.84
C ASP A 118 -4.45 12.18 10.69
N LEU A 119 -3.13 11.98 10.74
CA LEU A 119 -2.53 10.91 11.53
C LEU A 119 -2.40 11.26 13.02
N GLY A 120 -2.81 12.47 13.43
CA GLY A 120 -2.70 12.95 14.79
C GLY A 120 -1.25 12.98 15.25
N LYS A 121 -0.98 12.46 16.47
CA LYS A 121 0.39 12.25 16.96
C LYS A 121 0.77 10.76 16.91
N LEU A 122 0.19 10.00 15.99
CA LEU A 122 0.49 8.58 15.79
C LEU A 122 0.22 7.70 17.02
N GLN A 123 -0.66 8.11 17.92
CA GLN A 123 -0.92 7.39 19.17
C GLN A 123 -1.46 5.98 18.94
N GLY A 124 -2.10 5.73 17.79
CA GLY A 124 -2.49 4.40 17.38
C GLY A 124 -1.29 3.50 17.09
N PHE A 125 -0.28 4.03 16.41
CA PHE A 125 0.99 3.33 16.18
C PHE A 125 1.78 3.11 17.47
N GLU A 126 1.79 4.07 18.39
CA GLU A 126 2.42 3.89 19.72
C GLU A 126 1.78 2.73 20.51
N LYS A 127 0.48 2.50 20.31
CA LYS A 127 -0.26 1.35 20.87
C LYS A 127 -0.12 0.06 20.04
N GLY A 128 0.74 0.06 19.03
CA GLY A 128 1.07 -1.08 18.18
C GLY A 128 0.32 -1.15 16.84
N ALA A 129 -0.68 -0.30 16.60
CA ALA A 129 -1.54 -0.27 15.39
C ALA A 129 -2.11 -1.64 14.99
N LYS A 130 -2.30 -2.53 15.97
CA LYS A 130 -2.89 -3.84 15.80
C LYS A 130 -4.18 -3.95 16.58
N LYS A 131 -5.03 -4.90 16.19
CA LYS A 131 -6.29 -5.19 16.88
C LYS A 131 -6.12 -5.12 18.41
N PRO A 132 -6.94 -4.32 19.12
CA PRO A 132 -8.13 -3.60 18.65
C PRO A 132 -7.90 -2.17 18.11
N VAL A 133 -6.67 -1.69 18.02
CA VAL A 133 -6.34 -0.31 17.61
C VAL A 133 -6.36 -0.19 16.09
N ALA A 134 -7.45 0.35 15.54
CA ALA A 134 -7.67 0.40 14.08
C ALA A 134 -7.12 1.66 13.40
N MET A 135 -7.08 2.81 14.09
CA MET A 135 -6.72 4.09 13.48
C MET A 135 -5.32 4.52 13.90
N ALA A 136 -4.56 5.14 12.99
CA ALA A 136 -3.21 5.66 13.24
C ALA A 136 -3.15 6.71 14.36
N ASP A 137 -4.20 7.53 14.51
CA ASP A 137 -4.33 8.55 15.56
C ASP A 137 -4.91 7.98 16.88
N GLY A 138 -5.20 6.68 16.93
CA GLY A 138 -5.75 6.00 18.09
C GLY A 138 -7.22 6.31 18.41
N LYS A 139 -7.93 7.01 17.52
CA LYS A 139 -9.37 7.29 17.65
C LYS A 139 -10.22 6.07 17.24
N PRO A 140 -11.54 6.06 17.55
CA PRO A 140 -12.46 5.04 17.03
C PRO A 140 -12.39 4.92 15.51
N PHE A 141 -12.65 3.71 15.01
CA PHE A 141 -12.60 3.44 13.58
C PHE A 141 -13.57 4.32 12.80
N PHE A 142 -13.11 4.82 11.65
CA PHE A 142 -13.95 5.48 10.68
C PHE A 142 -13.44 5.18 9.27
N GLY A 143 -14.15 4.34 8.52
CA GLY A 143 -13.67 3.81 7.24
C GLY A 143 -13.27 4.88 6.22
N ALA A 144 -14.02 5.98 6.12
CA ALA A 144 -13.68 7.10 5.24
C ALA A 144 -12.35 7.76 5.64
N LYS A 145 -12.08 7.90 6.94
CA LYS A 145 -10.83 8.44 7.46
C LYS A 145 -9.69 7.44 7.28
N ALA A 146 -9.92 6.16 7.58
CA ALA A 146 -8.92 5.09 7.43
C ALA A 146 -8.36 5.02 6.00
N TYR A 147 -9.24 5.12 5.00
CA TYR A 147 -8.80 5.22 3.61
C TYR A 147 -7.93 6.46 3.36
N LYS A 148 -8.38 7.65 3.81
CA LYS A 148 -7.66 8.90 3.58
C LYS A 148 -6.29 8.95 4.27
N ASP A 149 -6.22 8.45 5.51
CA ASP A 149 -4.98 8.34 6.29
C ASP A 149 -3.97 7.35 5.66
N SER A 150 -4.47 6.38 4.88
CA SER A 150 -3.64 5.36 4.24
C SER A 150 -3.06 5.75 2.87
N LYS A 151 -3.30 7.00 2.42
CA LYS A 151 -3.01 7.48 1.07
C LYS A 151 -1.95 8.57 0.99
#